data_AF-A0ABC8AEG7-F1
#
_entry.id   AF-A0ABC8AEG7-F1
#
_cell.length_a   1.000
_cell.length_b   1.000
_cell.length_c   1.000
_cell.angle_alpha   90.00
_cell.angle_beta   90.00
_cell.angle_gamma   90.00
#
_symmetry.space_group_name_H-M   'P 1'
#
loop_
_entity.id
_entity.type
_entity.pdbx_description
1 polymer ?
#
loop_
_entity_poly.entity_id
_entity_poly.type
_entity_poly.pdbx_seq_one_letter_code
_entity_poly.pdbx_strand_id
1 'polypeptide(L)'
;MSDTAKAFESQELSDQQIKDYAQELAGNIPLKEIRPGIYVSKQEGKAILQLRSVFSSQELSEWRWVITFLNFPDLMAKVSNRKAIELIFR
;
A
#
# COMPACT_ATOMS: atom_id res chain seq x y z
N MET A 1 14.83 21.55 -5.34
CA MET A 1 14.59 20.12 -5.66
C MET A 1 13.13 20.03 -6.07
N SER A 2 12.83 19.54 -7.27
CA SER A 2 11.46 19.54 -7.81
C SER A 2 10.57 18.56 -7.05
N ASP A 3 9.62 19.09 -6.28
CA ASP A 3 8.45 18.35 -5.83
C ASP A 3 7.64 17.92 -7.05
N THR A 4 7.93 16.74 -7.58
CA THR A 4 7.12 16.15 -8.65
C THR A 4 6.07 15.28 -8.00
N ALA A 5 4.96 15.89 -7.57
CA ALA A 5 3.77 15.14 -7.18
C ALA A 5 3.12 14.60 -8.46
N LYS A 6 3.11 13.28 -8.64
CA LYS A 6 2.42 12.63 -9.75
C LYS A 6 1.09 12.10 -9.25
N ALA A 7 0.00 12.80 -9.59
CA ALA A 7 -1.35 12.34 -9.36
C ALA A 7 -1.74 11.38 -10.49
N PHE A 8 -2.33 10.24 -10.13
CA PHE A 8 -2.86 9.26 -11.08
C PHE A 8 -4.31 8.96 -10.73
N GLU A 9 -5.15 8.85 -11.76
CA GLU A 9 -6.45 8.22 -11.60
C GLU A 9 -6.21 6.73 -11.32
N SER A 10 -6.61 6.26 -10.13
CA SER A 10 -6.27 4.90 -9.70
C SER A 10 -6.73 3.83 -10.72
N GLN A 11 -7.84 4.08 -11.42
CA GLN A 11 -8.44 3.24 -12.47
C GLN A 11 -7.50 2.99 -13.66
N GLU A 12 -6.59 3.91 -13.95
CA GLU A 12 -5.66 3.81 -15.08
C GLU A 12 -4.38 3.03 -14.73
N LEU A 13 -4.15 2.75 -13.45
CA LEU A 13 -2.98 2.00 -13.01
C LEU A 13 -3.20 0.50 -13.21
N SER A 14 -2.25 -0.16 -13.86
CA SER A 14 -2.18 -1.62 -13.93
C SER A 14 -1.77 -2.22 -12.57
N ASP A 15 -2.10 -3.49 -12.36
CA ASP A 15 -1.68 -4.24 -11.17
C ASP A 15 -0.15 -4.18 -10.94
N GLN A 16 0.64 -4.22 -12.01
CA GLN A 16 2.09 -4.14 -11.91
C GLN A 16 2.54 -2.74 -11.44
N GLN A 17 1.95 -1.67 -11.98
CA GLN A 17 2.26 -0.31 -11.52
C GLN A 17 1.90 -0.08 -10.05
N ILE A 18 0.79 -0.67 -9.58
CA ILE A 18 0.41 -0.61 -8.16
C ILE A 18 1.41 -1.38 -7.29
N LYS A 19 1.86 -2.56 -7.73
CA LYS A 19 2.91 -3.34 -7.05
C LYS A 19 4.24 -2.61 -7.02
N ASP A 20 4.65 -2.00 -8.13
CA ASP A 20 5.89 -1.23 -8.25
C ASP A 20 5.84 -0.02 -7.30
N TYR A 21 4.73 0.71 -7.27
CA TYR A 21 4.52 1.81 -6.33
C TYR A 21 4.57 1.33 -4.86
N ALA A 22 3.95 0.18 -4.56
CA ALA A 22 4.04 -0.41 -3.23
C ALA A 22 5.48 -0.80 -2.85
N GLN A 23 6.30 -1.23 -3.83
CA GLN A 23 7.72 -1.53 -3.63
C GLN A 23 8.55 -0.25 -3.43
N GLU A 24 8.26 0.83 -4.14
CA GLU A 24 8.88 2.15 -3.92
C GLU A 24 8.63 2.63 -2.49
N LEU A 25 7.40 2.50 -2.00
CA LEU A 25 7.02 2.84 -0.62
C LEU A 25 7.72 1.95 0.42
N ALA A 26 7.99 0.69 0.09
CA ALA A 26 8.73 -0.24 0.95
C ALA A 26 10.24 0.05 0.99
N GLY A 27 10.75 0.84 0.03
CA GLY A 27 12.17 1.18 -0.12
C GLY A 27 13.02 -0.06 -0.45
N ASN A 28 14.18 -0.18 0.21
CA ASN A 28 15.13 -1.28 -0.03
C ASN A 28 14.66 -2.64 0.52
N ILE A 29 13.53 -2.69 1.26
CA ILE A 29 13.02 -3.93 1.82
C ILE A 29 11.99 -4.51 0.84
N PRO A 30 12.23 -5.70 0.28
CA PRO A 30 11.38 -6.25 -0.75
C PRO A 30 10.00 -6.65 -0.20
N LEU A 31 8.97 -6.41 -1.00
CA LEU A 31 7.65 -7.01 -0.79
C LEU A 31 7.72 -8.51 -1.04
N LYS A 32 7.40 -9.30 -0.02
CA LYS A 32 7.35 -10.76 -0.12
C LYS A 32 5.90 -11.22 -0.15
N GLU A 33 5.56 -12.03 -1.14
CA GLU A 33 4.25 -12.70 -1.17
C GLU A 33 4.20 -13.76 -0.06
N ILE A 34 3.30 -13.57 0.90
CA ILE A 34 3.11 -14.53 2.00
C ILE A 34 1.93 -15.46 1.75
N ARG A 35 1.00 -15.03 0.90
CA ARG A 35 -0.17 -15.75 0.39
C ARG A 35 -0.55 -15.15 -0.97
N PRO A 36 -1.24 -15.88 -1.86
CA PRO A 36 -1.68 -15.34 -3.14
C PRO A 36 -2.38 -13.99 -3.00
N GLY A 37 -1.82 -12.97 -3.64
CA GLY A 37 -2.37 -11.62 -3.62
C GLY A 37 -2.21 -10.87 -2.29
N ILE A 38 -1.36 -11.35 -1.36
CA ILE A 38 -0.97 -10.67 -0.12
C ILE A 38 0.55 -10.57 -0.04
N TYR A 39 1.04 -9.34 -0.18
CA TYR A 39 2.47 -9.02 -0.11
C TYR A 39 2.75 -8.20 1.14
N VAL A 40 3.88 -8.50 1.79
CA VAL A 40 4.28 -7.83 3.03
C VAL A 40 5.75 -7.41 2.97
N SER A 41 6.00 -6.17 3.37
CA SER A 41 7.33 -5.67 3.71
C SER A 41 7.34 -5.30 5.20
N LYS A 42 8.24 -5.91 5.96
CA LYS A 42 8.43 -5.64 7.39
C LYS A 42 9.72 -4.85 7.56
N GLN A 43 9.59 -3.61 7.97
CA GLN A 43 10.73 -2.80 8.37
C GLN A 43 10.98 -3.02 9.86
N GLU A 44 12.25 -3.08 10.27
CA GLU A 44 12.62 -3.41 11.65
C GLU A 44 11.87 -2.55 12.68
N GLY A 45 10.93 -3.20 13.37
CA GLY A 45 10.23 -2.67 14.54
C GLY A 45 9.15 -1.60 14.32
N LYS A 46 8.89 -1.13 13.09
CA LYS A 46 8.15 0.15 12.93
C LYS A 46 7.10 0.19 11.82
N ALA A 47 7.10 -0.72 10.87
CA ALA A 47 6.29 -0.51 9.68
C ALA A 47 5.96 -1.82 8.99
N ILE A 48 4.68 -2.05 8.77
CA ILE A 48 4.22 -3.12 7.87
C ILE A 48 3.51 -2.43 6.71
N LEU A 49 4.05 -2.64 5.51
CA LEU A 49 3.30 -2.38 4.28
C LEU A 49 2.65 -3.69 3.85
N GLN A 50 1.33 -3.70 3.76
CA GLN A 50 0.57 -4.82 3.23
C GLN A 50 -0.11 -4.41 1.94
N LEU A 51 0.14 -5.14 0.86
CA LEU A 51 -0.59 -5.03 -0.39
C LEU A 51 -1.53 -6.23 -0.49
N ARG A 52 -2.85 -6.00 -0.56
CA ARG A 52 -3.86 -7.06 -0.71
C ARG A 52 -4.73 -6.84 -1.94
N SER A 53 -5.04 -7.93 -2.63
CA SER A 53 -6.09 -7.94 -3.63
C SER A 53 -7.47 -8.18 -3.00
N VAL A 54 -8.53 -7.60 -3.57
CA VAL A 54 -9.88 -7.57 -2.97
C VAL A 54 -10.90 -8.46 -3.68
N PHE A 55 -10.44 -9.38 -4.56
CA PHE A 55 -11.27 -10.24 -5.42
C PHE A 55 -12.38 -11.10 -4.74
N SER A 56 -12.58 -11.06 -3.42
CA SER A 56 -13.43 -12.00 -2.69
C SER A 56 -14.76 -11.45 -2.14
N SER A 57 -15.17 -10.19 -2.36
CA SER A 57 -16.53 -9.76 -2.01
C SER A 57 -17.22 -8.96 -3.12
N GLN A 58 -18.48 -9.30 -3.41
CA GLN A 58 -19.30 -8.64 -4.44
C GLN A 58 -19.48 -7.13 -4.21
N GLU A 59 -19.42 -6.66 -2.95
CA GLU A 59 -19.49 -5.24 -2.58
C GLU A 59 -18.17 -4.46 -2.83
N LEU A 60 -17.03 -5.14 -2.96
CA LEU A 60 -15.71 -4.52 -3.16
C LEU A 60 -15.17 -4.72 -4.58
N SER A 61 -16.05 -5.03 -5.55
CA SER A 61 -15.66 -5.27 -6.95
C SER A 61 -15.00 -4.07 -7.63
N GLU A 62 -15.21 -2.87 -7.10
CA GLU A 62 -14.50 -1.65 -7.51
C GLU A 62 -13.10 -1.54 -6.93
N TRP A 63 -12.68 -2.35 -5.95
CA TRP A 63 -11.38 -2.19 -5.29
C TRP A 63 -10.43 -3.28 -5.80
N ARG A 64 -9.38 -2.89 -6.51
CA ARG A 64 -8.41 -3.84 -7.10
C ARG A 64 -7.30 -4.17 -6.11
N TRP A 65 -6.78 -3.15 -5.43
CA TRP A 65 -5.69 -3.29 -4.47
C TRP A 65 -5.84 -2.33 -3.28
N VAL A 66 -5.38 -2.75 -2.11
CA VAL A 66 -5.25 -1.89 -0.92
C VAL A 66 -3.82 -1.97 -0.40
N ILE A 67 -3.18 -0.82 -0.21
CA ILE A 67 -1.92 -0.67 0.52
C ILE A 67 -2.24 -0.22 1.94
N THR A 68 -1.89 -1.02 2.93
CA THR A 68 -2.06 -0.68 4.35
C THR A 68 -0.70 -0.42 4.99
N PHE A 69 -0.56 0.75 5.63
CA PHE A 69 0.58 1.12 6.47
C PHE A 69 0.22 0.88 7.93
N LEU A 70 0.86 -0.08 8.59
CA LEU A 70 0.68 -0.36 10.02
C LEU A 70 1.90 0.14 10.80
N ASN A 71 1.64 0.72 11.98
CA ASN A 71 2.63 1.12 12.98
C ASN A 71 3.69 2.17 12.56
N PHE A 72 3.61 2.76 11.36
CA PHE A 72 4.57 3.77 10.87
C PHE A 72 4.65 5.00 11.80
N PRO A 73 5.69 5.18 12.65
CA PRO A 73 5.66 6.16 13.74
C PRO A 73 5.54 7.59 13.23
N ASP A 74 6.29 7.94 12.20
CA ASP A 74 6.31 9.27 11.60
C ASP A 74 4.99 9.63 10.91
N LEU A 75 4.30 8.62 10.38
CA LEU A 75 2.99 8.76 9.75
C LEU A 75 1.90 8.87 10.83
N MET A 76 1.94 7.99 11.83
CA MET A 76 0.95 7.95 12.93
C MET A 76 0.99 9.20 13.80
N ALA A 77 2.17 9.82 13.97
CA ALA A 77 2.32 11.11 14.62
C ALA A 77 1.60 12.25 13.87
N LYS A 78 1.48 12.14 12.53
CA LYS A 78 0.85 13.15 11.67
C LYS A 78 -0.66 12.96 11.49
N VAL A 79 -1.19 11.74 11.69
CA VAL A 79 -2.62 11.42 11.48
C VAL A 79 -3.38 11.05 12.76
N SER A 80 -3.04 11.65 13.89
CA SER A 80 -3.84 11.55 15.13
C SER A 80 -3.95 10.13 15.70
N ASN A 81 -2.84 9.39 15.82
CA ASN A 81 -2.78 8.06 16.46
C ASN A 81 -3.69 7.00 15.82
N ARG A 82 -3.93 7.08 14.50
CA ARG A 82 -4.58 5.98 13.77
C ARG A 82 -3.70 4.72 13.85
N LYS A 83 -4.33 3.55 13.82
CA LYS A 83 -3.62 2.25 13.84
C LYS A 83 -3.15 1.83 12.44
N ALA A 84 -3.79 2.37 11.40
CA ALA A 84 -3.54 2.07 10.01
C ALA A 84 -3.86 3.27 9.13
N ILE A 85 -3.13 3.42 8.03
CA ILE A 85 -3.52 4.24 6.88
C ILE A 85 -3.67 3.32 5.68
N GLU A 86 -4.72 3.54 4.88
CA GLU A 86 -5.04 2.74 3.70
C GLU A 86 -5.03 3.62 2.45
N LEU A 87 -4.36 3.15 1.40
CA LEU A 87 -4.49 3.65 0.03
C LEU A 87 -5.26 2.61 -0.78
N ILE A 88 -6.41 3.02 -1.33
CA ILE A 88 -7.33 2.15 -2.05
C ILE A 88 -7.23 2.47 -3.54
N PHE A 89 -6.95 1.45 -4.34
CA PHE A 89 -6.92 1.55 -5.79
C PHE A 89 -8.20 0.95 -6.34
N ARG A 90 -8.97 1.78 -7.06
CA ARG A 90 -10.21 1.35 -7.71
C ARG A 90 -9.98 1.03 -9.17
#